data_AF-A0AB35WU60-F1
#
_entry.id   AF-A0AB35WU60-F1
#
_cell.length_a   1.000
_cell.length_b   1.000
_cell.length_c   1.000
_cell.angle_alpha   90.00
_cell.angle_beta   90.00
_cell.angle_gamma   90.00
#
_symmetry.space_group_name_H-M   'P 1'
#
loop_
_entity.id
_entity.type
_entity.pdbx_description
1 polymer ?
#
loop_
_entity_poly.entity_id
_entity_poly.type
_entity_poly.pdbx_seq_one_letter_code
_entity_poly.pdbx_strand_id
1 'polypeptide(L)'
;MKRIHVAAAVIRGADGRILIARRADSQHQGGLWEFPGGKVEDGEAVELALARELNEELGIVVSAARPLIKVSHDYSDKQVLLDVWEVTGFTGEPHGAEGQPLLWVSARELAQYDFPEANRPIVAAARLPAEYLITPEGLEVPQMLRGIQKAIAGGIKLVQLRAPNMYDPKYRDVAVDAVGLCAGKAQLMLKGPLEWLGDFPAAGWHLTSEQLRKYASKGRPFPQERWLAASCHNAEEMALAEQMGVDFVTLSPVQATQTHPDALPLGWEQAQQLIQGFNKPVYLLGGVGAAEREKAWLHGAQGVAGIRAFWPEV
;
A
#
# COMPACT_ATOMS: atom_id res chain seq x y z
N MET A 1 -17.91 -15.83 -17.83
CA MET A 1 -17.82 -14.55 -18.56
C MET A 1 -16.36 -14.30 -18.88
N LYS A 2 -16.01 -13.64 -20.00
CA LYS A 2 -14.60 -13.29 -20.28
C LYS A 2 -14.21 -12.15 -19.34
N ARG A 3 -13.11 -12.31 -18.58
CA ARG A 3 -12.58 -11.25 -17.72
C ARG A 3 -11.90 -10.18 -18.59
N ILE A 4 -12.26 -8.93 -18.38
CA ILE A 4 -11.70 -7.77 -19.06
C ILE A 4 -10.39 -7.39 -18.35
N HIS A 5 -9.30 -7.28 -19.09
CA HIS A 5 -8.00 -6.86 -18.57
C HIS A 5 -7.78 -5.40 -18.90
N VAL A 6 -7.46 -4.59 -17.90
CA VAL A 6 -7.27 -3.14 -18.02
C VAL A 6 -5.89 -2.79 -17.48
N ALA A 7 -5.11 -2.06 -18.27
CA ALA A 7 -3.87 -1.45 -17.84
C ALA A 7 -4.17 -0.02 -17.36
N ALA A 8 -3.81 0.32 -16.13
CA ALA A 8 -4.07 1.65 -15.56
C ALA A 8 -2.82 2.23 -14.89
N ALA A 9 -2.73 3.55 -14.81
CA ALA A 9 -1.53 4.23 -14.36
C ALA A 9 -1.75 5.15 -13.15
N VAL A 10 -0.96 4.95 -12.10
CA VAL A 10 -0.68 5.98 -11.09
C VAL A 10 0.52 6.78 -11.57
N ILE A 11 0.26 7.91 -12.22
CA ILE A 11 1.30 8.76 -12.81
C ILE A 11 1.75 9.80 -11.78
N ARG A 12 3.05 9.82 -11.47
CA ARG A 12 3.65 10.79 -10.56
C ARG A 12 4.36 11.90 -11.33
N GLY A 13 4.01 13.15 -11.04
CA GLY A 13 4.72 14.32 -11.52
C GLY A 13 6.05 14.52 -10.79
N ALA A 14 6.88 15.44 -11.29
CA ALA A 14 8.18 15.75 -10.69
C ALA A 14 8.08 16.28 -9.23
N ASP A 15 6.92 16.83 -8.86
CA ASP A 15 6.61 17.30 -7.50
C ASP A 15 5.96 16.22 -6.60
N GLY A 16 5.83 14.99 -7.11
CA GLY A 16 5.23 13.86 -6.40
C GLY A 16 3.71 13.83 -6.38
N ARG A 17 3.02 14.81 -7.00
CA ARG A 17 1.56 14.75 -7.18
C ARG A 17 1.18 13.66 -8.16
N ILE A 18 -0.04 13.16 -8.02
CA ILE A 18 -0.62 12.08 -8.80
C ILE A 18 -1.63 12.67 -9.77
N LEU A 19 -1.55 12.28 -11.04
CA LEU A 19 -2.53 12.66 -12.04
C LEU A 19 -3.79 11.78 -11.92
N ILE A 20 -4.95 12.42 -11.88
CA ILE A 20 -6.26 11.76 -11.94
C ILE A 20 -7.10 12.39 -13.05
N ALA A 21 -7.95 11.59 -13.67
CA ALA A 21 -8.89 12.02 -14.70
C ALA A 21 -10.32 11.89 -14.20
N ARG A 22 -11.22 12.74 -14.68
CA ARG A 22 -12.65 12.63 -14.38
C ARG A 22 -13.39 11.99 -15.53
N ARG A 23 -14.13 10.92 -15.24
CA ARG A 23 -14.99 10.25 -16.21
C ARG A 23 -16.00 11.20 -16.80
N ALA A 24 -16.18 11.14 -18.12
CA ALA A 24 -17.32 11.79 -18.77
C ALA A 24 -18.64 11.29 -18.16
N ASP A 25 -19.60 12.19 -17.97
CA ASP A 25 -20.88 11.87 -17.32
C ASP A 25 -21.67 10.76 -18.05
N SER A 26 -21.42 10.57 -19.35
CA SER A 26 -22.06 9.57 -20.20
C SER A 26 -21.47 8.15 -20.08
N GLN A 27 -20.32 7.98 -19.40
CA GLN A 27 -19.69 6.67 -19.24
C GLN A 27 -20.24 5.88 -18.04
N HIS A 28 -19.91 4.59 -17.97
CA HIS A 28 -20.27 3.75 -16.83
C HIS A 28 -19.64 4.31 -15.53
N GLN A 29 -20.48 4.67 -14.56
CA GLN A 29 -20.08 5.41 -13.34
C GLN A 29 -19.48 6.80 -13.66
N GLY A 30 -20.07 7.52 -14.62
CA GLY A 30 -19.69 8.88 -15.00
C GLY A 30 -19.68 9.86 -13.83
N GLY A 31 -18.82 10.88 -13.92
CA GLY A 31 -18.64 11.90 -12.89
C GLY A 31 -17.66 11.53 -11.77
N LEU A 32 -17.31 10.25 -11.60
CA LEU A 32 -16.26 9.77 -10.69
C LEU A 32 -14.85 10.03 -11.25
N TRP A 33 -13.86 9.99 -10.35
CA TRP A 33 -12.44 10.06 -10.71
C TRP A 33 -11.88 8.68 -11.03
N GLU A 34 -10.86 8.64 -11.88
CA GLU A 34 -10.16 7.42 -12.27
C GLU A 34 -8.67 7.65 -12.49
N PHE A 35 -7.95 6.52 -12.57
CA PHE A 35 -6.56 6.47 -13.01
C PHE A 35 -6.56 6.24 -14.52
N PRO A 36 -5.84 7.05 -15.32
CA PRO A 36 -5.80 6.92 -16.77
C PRO A 36 -5.34 5.54 -17.25
N GLY A 37 -5.78 5.14 -18.44
CA GLY A 37 -5.47 3.86 -19.05
C GLY A 37 -6.70 3.13 -19.58
N GLY A 38 -6.48 2.00 -20.25
CA GLY A 38 -7.53 1.32 -20.99
C GLY A 38 -7.32 -0.18 -21.12
N LYS A 39 -8.02 -0.77 -22.10
CA LYS A 39 -8.12 -2.23 -22.21
C LYS A 39 -6.84 -2.79 -22.82
N VAL A 40 -6.39 -3.91 -22.26
CA VAL A 40 -5.33 -4.72 -22.86
C VAL A 40 -5.94 -5.56 -23.98
N GLU A 41 -5.40 -5.46 -25.18
CA GLU A 41 -5.85 -6.24 -26.34
C GLU A 41 -5.40 -7.72 -26.25
N ASP A 42 -6.06 -8.59 -27.00
CA ASP A 42 -5.75 -10.02 -26.99
C ASP A 42 -4.31 -10.27 -27.49
N GLY A 43 -3.44 -10.76 -26.59
CA GLY A 43 -2.02 -11.01 -26.88
C GLY A 43 -1.09 -9.80 -26.69
N GLU A 44 -1.63 -8.64 -26.29
CA GLU A 44 -0.86 -7.44 -25.99
C GLU A 44 -0.18 -7.56 -24.62
N ALA A 45 1.09 -7.15 -24.55
CA ALA A 45 1.78 -7.02 -23.26
C ALA A 45 1.21 -5.81 -22.50
N VAL A 46 1.05 -5.94 -21.18
CA VAL A 46 0.38 -4.90 -20.36
C VAL A 46 1.11 -3.57 -20.45
N GLU A 47 2.44 -3.59 -20.51
CA GLU A 47 3.28 -2.40 -20.63
C GLU A 47 3.09 -1.69 -21.98
N LEU A 48 2.84 -2.45 -23.05
CA LEU A 48 2.54 -1.88 -24.38
C LEU A 48 1.14 -1.27 -24.40
N ALA A 49 0.15 -1.96 -23.82
CA ALA A 49 -1.20 -1.42 -23.63
C ALA A 49 -1.16 -0.12 -22.84
N LEU A 50 -0.47 -0.12 -21.69
CA LEU A 50 -0.30 1.06 -20.84
C LEU A 50 0.30 2.24 -21.62
N ALA A 51 1.40 2.00 -22.34
CA ALA A 51 2.06 3.06 -23.10
C ALA A 51 1.18 3.62 -24.24
N ARG A 52 0.46 2.77 -24.95
CA ARG A 52 -0.49 3.15 -26.01
C ARG A 52 -1.63 3.98 -25.44
N GLU A 53 -2.32 3.47 -24.42
CA GLU A 53 -3.48 4.13 -23.80
C GLU A 53 -3.10 5.50 -23.20
N LEU A 54 -1.96 5.59 -22.50
CA LEU A 54 -1.50 6.89 -21.98
C LEU A 54 -1.09 7.88 -23.08
N ASN A 55 -0.63 7.38 -24.23
CA ASN A 55 -0.36 8.25 -25.37
C ASN A 55 -1.66 8.77 -26.00
N GLU A 56 -2.63 7.90 -26.19
CA GLU A 56 -3.94 8.21 -26.79
C GLU A 56 -4.76 9.15 -25.90
N GLU A 57 -4.85 8.86 -24.60
CA GLU A 57 -5.70 9.62 -23.67
C GLU A 57 -5.08 10.91 -23.15
N LEU A 58 -3.74 10.94 -23.01
CA LEU A 58 -3.02 12.03 -22.32
C LEU A 58 -1.95 12.72 -23.18
N GLY A 59 -1.56 12.15 -24.31
CA GLY A 59 -0.46 12.66 -25.14
C GLY A 59 0.93 12.49 -24.53
N ILE A 60 1.11 11.57 -23.57
CA ILE A 60 2.43 11.32 -22.95
C ILE A 60 3.12 10.07 -23.50
N VAL A 61 4.44 10.03 -23.38
CA VAL A 61 5.25 8.85 -23.72
C VAL A 61 5.97 8.37 -22.46
N VAL A 62 5.64 7.17 -22.01
CA VAL A 62 6.20 6.56 -20.81
C VAL A 62 7.68 6.21 -21.02
N SER A 63 8.54 6.58 -20.07
CA SER A 63 9.97 6.23 -20.06
C SER A 63 10.39 5.42 -18.82
N ALA A 64 9.63 5.47 -17.73
CA ALA A 64 9.85 4.63 -16.55
C ALA A 64 8.53 4.29 -15.87
N ALA A 65 8.27 2.98 -15.73
CA ALA A 65 7.11 2.45 -15.03
C ALA A 65 7.46 1.16 -14.27
N ARG A 66 6.68 0.84 -13.25
CA ARG A 66 6.78 -0.42 -12.49
C ARG A 66 5.40 -0.93 -12.08
N PRO A 67 5.23 -2.25 -11.82
CA PRO A 67 3.99 -2.75 -11.23
C PRO A 67 3.73 -2.09 -9.87
N LEU A 68 2.46 -1.76 -9.59
CA LEU A 68 2.01 -1.21 -8.32
C LEU A 68 1.07 -2.16 -7.58
N ILE A 69 -0.03 -2.56 -8.21
CA ILE A 69 -1.02 -3.46 -7.63
C ILE A 69 -1.89 -4.09 -8.73
N LYS A 70 -2.39 -5.31 -8.50
CA LYS A 70 -3.44 -5.90 -9.32
C LYS A 70 -4.73 -6.05 -8.51
N VAL A 71 -5.86 -5.66 -9.09
CA VAL A 71 -7.17 -5.75 -8.43
C VAL A 71 -8.14 -6.50 -9.32
N SER A 72 -8.62 -7.64 -8.84
CA SER A 72 -9.71 -8.40 -9.46
C SER A 72 -11.04 -7.97 -8.86
N HIS A 73 -11.96 -7.49 -9.69
CA HIS A 73 -13.30 -7.11 -9.25
C HIS A 73 -14.38 -7.66 -10.19
N ASP A 74 -15.34 -8.35 -9.60
CA ASP A 74 -16.44 -9.00 -10.32
C ASP A 74 -17.74 -8.20 -10.06
N TYR A 75 -18.14 -7.40 -11.04
CA TYR A 75 -19.44 -6.76 -11.06
C TYR A 75 -20.53 -7.76 -11.47
N SER A 76 -21.80 -7.41 -11.25
CA SER A 76 -22.93 -8.25 -11.65
C SER A 76 -22.98 -8.55 -13.16
N ASP A 77 -22.43 -7.66 -13.99
CA ASP A 77 -22.50 -7.69 -15.45
C ASP A 77 -21.14 -7.93 -16.14
N LYS A 78 -20.01 -7.85 -15.42
CA LYS A 78 -18.65 -8.04 -15.97
C LYS A 78 -17.62 -8.37 -14.90
N GLN A 79 -16.55 -9.06 -15.30
CA GLN A 79 -15.39 -9.32 -14.45
C GLN A 79 -14.20 -8.51 -14.97
N VAL A 80 -13.47 -7.84 -14.10
CA VAL A 80 -12.36 -6.94 -14.46
C VAL A 80 -11.10 -7.30 -13.67
N LEU A 81 -9.96 -7.30 -14.35
CA LEU A 81 -8.62 -7.24 -13.74
C LEU A 81 -8.04 -5.87 -14.05
N LEU A 82 -7.83 -5.06 -13.00
CA LEU A 82 -7.08 -3.81 -13.08
C LEU A 82 -5.62 -4.14 -12.78
N ASP A 83 -4.76 -4.08 -13.80
CA ASP A 83 -3.31 -4.23 -13.68
C ASP A 83 -2.67 -2.84 -13.66
N VAL A 84 -2.34 -2.38 -12.45
CA VAL A 84 -2.01 -0.98 -12.20
C VAL A 84 -0.52 -0.80 -12.04
N TRP A 85 0.01 0.18 -12.77
CA TRP A 85 1.41 0.51 -12.83
C TRP A 85 1.67 1.91 -12.26
N GLU A 86 2.80 2.09 -11.58
CA GLU A 86 3.28 3.40 -11.20
C GLU A 86 4.20 3.93 -12.29
N VAL A 87 3.85 5.08 -12.86
CA VAL A 87 4.66 5.78 -13.87
C VAL A 87 5.39 6.93 -13.18
N THR A 88 6.72 6.90 -13.20
CA THR A 88 7.59 7.91 -12.58
C THR A 88 8.41 8.70 -13.59
N GLY A 89 8.44 8.25 -14.85
CA GLY A 89 9.11 8.94 -15.95
C GLY A 89 8.27 8.91 -17.20
N PHE A 90 8.08 10.08 -17.81
CA PHE A 90 7.41 10.26 -19.09
C PHE A 90 7.88 11.56 -19.76
N THR A 91 7.57 11.72 -21.05
CA THR A 91 7.71 12.98 -21.79
C THR A 91 6.34 13.43 -22.33
N GLY A 92 6.22 14.71 -22.66
CA GLY A 92 4.95 15.34 -23.03
C GLY A 92 4.26 16.01 -21.84
N GLU A 93 3.28 16.88 -22.13
CA GLU A 93 2.44 17.54 -21.13
C GLU A 93 1.06 16.86 -21.11
N PRO A 94 0.65 16.23 -19.99
CA PRO A 94 -0.64 15.57 -19.91
C PRO A 94 -1.80 16.53 -20.17
N HIS A 95 -2.67 16.17 -21.10
CA HIS A 95 -3.91 16.88 -21.38
C HIS A 95 -5.01 15.87 -21.69
N GLY A 96 -6.27 16.19 -21.39
CA GLY A 96 -7.37 15.29 -21.72
C GLY A 96 -7.63 15.27 -23.22
N ALA A 97 -7.07 14.31 -23.95
CA ALA A 97 -7.22 14.20 -25.41
C ALA A 97 -8.68 13.97 -25.83
N GLU A 98 -9.51 13.43 -24.93
CA GLU A 98 -10.94 13.23 -25.11
C GLU A 98 -11.79 14.36 -24.48
N GLY A 99 -11.15 15.43 -24.01
CA GLY A 99 -11.80 16.55 -23.32
C GLY A 99 -12.11 16.29 -21.84
N GLN A 100 -11.58 15.20 -21.27
CA GLN A 100 -11.74 14.87 -19.86
C GLN A 100 -10.96 15.82 -18.95
N PRO A 101 -11.55 16.31 -17.84
CA PRO A 101 -10.83 17.10 -16.86
C PRO A 101 -9.72 16.29 -16.18
N LEU A 102 -8.53 16.90 -16.07
CA LEU A 102 -7.39 16.35 -15.36
C LEU A 102 -7.08 17.16 -14.10
N LEU A 103 -6.64 16.49 -13.03
CA LEU A 103 -6.13 17.14 -11.82
C LEU A 103 -4.85 16.46 -11.33
N TRP A 104 -3.91 17.29 -10.88
CA TRP A 104 -2.75 16.87 -10.12
C TRP A 104 -3.03 17.02 -8.63
N VAL A 105 -3.09 15.91 -7.90
CA VAL A 105 -3.46 15.87 -6.47
C VAL A 105 -2.33 15.29 -5.63
N SER A 106 -2.17 15.73 -4.39
CA SER A 106 -1.23 15.06 -3.49
C SER A 106 -1.74 13.69 -3.09
N ALA A 107 -0.83 12.78 -2.71
CA ALA A 107 -1.22 11.47 -2.16
C ALA A 107 -2.16 11.61 -0.94
N ARG A 108 -2.01 12.67 -0.14
CA ARG A 108 -2.90 12.88 1.02
C ARG A 108 -4.33 13.24 0.60
N GLU A 109 -4.48 14.07 -0.43
CA GLU A 109 -5.77 14.53 -0.94
C GLU A 109 -6.52 13.44 -1.73
N LEU A 110 -5.81 12.45 -2.26
CA LEU A 110 -6.38 11.41 -3.12
C LEU A 110 -7.60 10.69 -2.48
N ALA A 111 -7.62 10.53 -1.15
CA ALA A 111 -8.73 9.92 -0.42
C ALA A 111 -9.99 10.81 -0.32
N GLN A 112 -9.93 12.07 -0.72
CA GLN A 112 -11.05 13.03 -0.70
C GLN A 112 -11.85 13.03 -2.01
N TYR A 113 -11.38 12.30 -3.03
CA TYR A 113 -12.03 12.21 -4.33
C TYR A 113 -12.84 10.90 -4.42
N ASP A 114 -13.98 10.98 -5.10
CA ASP A 114 -14.85 9.82 -5.28
C ASP A 114 -14.34 8.94 -6.43
N PHE A 115 -13.93 7.73 -6.07
CA PHE A 115 -13.49 6.69 -7.00
C PHE A 115 -14.46 5.49 -6.98
N PRO A 116 -14.51 4.70 -8.07
CA PRO A 116 -15.15 3.39 -8.06
C PRO A 116 -14.66 2.51 -6.91
N GLU A 117 -15.51 1.59 -6.43
CA GLU A 117 -15.14 0.68 -5.33
C GLU A 117 -13.87 -0.14 -5.64
N ALA A 118 -13.75 -0.63 -6.88
CA ALA A 118 -12.59 -1.37 -7.37
C ALA A 118 -11.27 -0.56 -7.31
N ASN A 119 -11.35 0.77 -7.25
CA ASN A 119 -10.18 1.65 -7.22
C ASN A 119 -9.73 1.98 -5.79
N ARG A 120 -10.53 1.65 -4.76
CA ARG A 120 -10.14 1.90 -3.35
C ARG A 120 -8.78 1.29 -2.98
N PRO A 121 -8.45 0.04 -3.37
CA PRO A 121 -7.12 -0.49 -3.10
C PRO A 121 -6.00 0.21 -3.89
N ILE A 122 -6.30 0.73 -5.08
CA ILE A 122 -5.36 1.51 -5.89
C ILE A 122 -5.05 2.84 -5.22
N VAL A 123 -6.08 3.54 -4.71
CA VAL A 123 -5.92 4.74 -3.89
C VAL A 123 -5.06 4.46 -2.66
N ALA A 124 -5.24 3.31 -2.00
CA ALA A 124 -4.37 2.90 -0.90
C ALA A 124 -2.92 2.70 -1.35
N ALA A 125 -2.69 1.91 -2.41
CA ALA A 125 -1.36 1.63 -2.96
C ALA A 125 -0.61 2.90 -3.36
N ALA A 126 -1.29 3.84 -4.04
CA ALA A 126 -0.73 5.11 -4.50
C ALA A 126 -0.27 6.03 -3.34
N ARG A 127 -0.84 5.84 -2.14
CA ARG A 127 -0.54 6.61 -0.93
C ARG A 127 0.55 5.99 -0.08
N LEU A 128 0.82 4.70 -0.26
CA LEU A 128 1.76 3.94 0.54
C LEU A 128 3.18 4.04 -0.05
N PRO A 129 4.23 4.20 0.78
CA PRO A 129 5.61 4.15 0.30
C PRO A 129 6.02 2.71 -0.04
N ALA A 130 7.19 2.52 -0.66
CA ALA A 130 7.73 1.18 -0.91
C ALA A 130 8.39 0.54 0.32
N GLU A 131 8.66 1.32 1.37
CA GLU A 131 9.42 0.90 2.55
C GLU A 131 8.61 1.12 3.82
N TYR A 132 8.46 0.05 4.59
CA TYR A 132 7.76 0.05 5.87
C TYR A 132 8.71 -0.33 7.00
N LEU A 133 9.18 0.67 7.74
CA LEU A 133 10.07 0.46 8.88
C LEU A 133 9.28 -0.12 10.05
N ILE A 134 9.83 -1.14 10.70
CA ILE A 134 9.35 -1.66 11.99
C ILE A 134 10.43 -1.38 13.03
N THR A 135 10.09 -0.74 14.14
CA THR A 135 11.09 -0.43 15.17
C THR A 135 11.68 -1.70 15.81
N PRO A 136 12.98 -1.70 16.17
CA PRO A 136 13.58 -2.80 16.93
C PRO A 136 13.01 -2.88 18.35
N GLU A 137 13.25 -4.01 19.01
CA GLU A 137 12.92 -4.20 20.43
C GLU A 137 14.14 -3.93 21.33
N GLY A 138 13.89 -3.79 22.64
CA GLY A 138 14.95 -3.73 23.64
C GLY A 138 15.78 -2.43 23.66
N LEU A 139 15.37 -1.40 22.93
CA LEU A 139 15.99 -0.07 23.01
C LEU A 139 15.37 0.75 24.14
N GLU A 140 16.22 1.56 24.79
CA GLU A 140 15.74 2.58 25.71
C GLU A 140 14.97 3.69 24.96
N VAL A 141 14.00 4.31 25.62
CA VAL A 141 13.11 5.33 25.02
C VAL A 141 13.89 6.41 24.25
N PRO A 142 14.96 7.04 24.80
CA PRO A 142 15.69 8.07 24.06
C PRO A 142 16.38 7.54 22.79
N GLN A 143 16.82 6.28 22.78
CA GLN A 143 17.44 5.65 21.60
C GLN A 143 16.39 5.35 20.54
N MET A 144 15.23 4.83 20.96
CA MET A 144 14.09 4.58 20.08
C MET A 144 13.65 5.86 19.35
N LEU A 145 13.43 6.95 20.10
CA LEU A 145 12.97 8.22 19.54
C LEU A 145 14.00 8.84 18.58
N ARG A 146 15.29 8.79 18.93
CA ARG A 146 16.37 9.24 18.02
C ARG A 146 16.43 8.42 16.73
N GLY A 147 16.27 7.10 16.82
CA GLY A 147 16.24 6.23 15.66
C GLY A 147 15.05 6.51 14.74
N ILE A 148 13.85 6.71 15.29
CA ILE A 148 12.66 7.12 14.52
C ILE A 148 12.91 8.46 13.82
N GLN A 149 13.43 9.46 14.55
CA GLN A 149 13.74 10.77 13.98
C GLN A 149 14.76 10.68 12.82
N LYS A 150 15.83 9.91 13.01
CA LYS A 150 16.87 9.70 11.99
C LYS A 150 16.33 8.93 10.78
N ALA A 151 15.48 7.93 10.99
CA ALA A 151 14.84 7.18 9.90
C ALA A 151 13.95 8.08 9.04
N ILE A 152 13.12 8.91 9.67
CA ILE A 152 12.24 9.86 8.96
C ILE A 152 13.06 10.90 8.19
N ALA A 153 14.13 11.42 8.80
CA ALA A 153 15.06 12.34 8.13
C ALA A 153 15.77 11.66 6.94
N GLY A 154 16.02 10.35 7.01
CA GLY A 154 16.54 9.52 5.93
C GLY A 154 15.52 9.15 4.85
N GLY A 155 14.26 9.59 4.96
CA GLY A 155 13.25 9.42 3.92
C GLY A 155 12.15 8.39 4.23
N ILE A 156 12.23 7.65 5.35
CA ILE A 156 11.17 6.71 5.73
C ILE A 156 9.84 7.45 5.94
N LYS A 157 8.78 6.97 5.27
CA LYS A 157 7.43 7.57 5.30
C LYS A 157 6.38 6.72 6.00
N LEU A 158 6.68 5.48 6.36
CA LEU A 158 5.77 4.59 7.07
C LEU A 158 6.55 3.84 8.16
N VAL A 159 6.10 3.99 9.41
CA VAL A 159 6.79 3.46 10.60
C VAL A 159 5.81 2.67 11.45
N GLN A 160 6.15 1.45 11.83
CA GLN A 160 5.46 0.67 12.86
C GLN A 160 6.21 0.78 14.17
N LEU A 161 5.56 1.30 15.21
CA LEU A 161 6.07 1.17 16.56
C LEU A 161 5.73 -0.24 17.09
N ARG A 162 6.73 -1.12 17.10
CA ARG A 162 6.58 -2.52 17.50
C ARG A 162 6.43 -2.63 19.02
N ALA A 163 5.30 -3.18 19.49
CA ALA A 163 5.12 -3.67 20.86
C ALA A 163 4.91 -5.19 20.84
N PRO A 164 5.92 -5.99 21.20
CA PRO A 164 5.70 -7.43 21.38
C PRO A 164 4.85 -7.71 22.63
N ASN A 165 5.02 -6.89 23.68
CA ASN A 165 4.25 -6.98 24.92
C ASN A 165 3.17 -5.87 24.90
N MET A 166 2.00 -6.19 24.33
CA MET A 166 0.92 -5.25 23.97
C MET A 166 0.40 -4.34 25.11
N TYR A 167 0.79 -4.54 26.37
CA TYR A 167 0.33 -3.78 27.54
C TYR A 167 1.50 -3.26 28.39
N ASP A 168 2.43 -2.52 27.80
CA ASP A 168 3.49 -1.83 28.54
C ASP A 168 3.17 -0.31 28.64
N PRO A 169 3.00 0.26 29.84
CA PRO A 169 2.85 1.71 30.01
C PRO A 169 3.97 2.51 29.34
N LYS A 170 5.21 2.00 29.35
CA LYS A 170 6.34 2.64 28.65
C LYS A 170 6.12 2.70 27.14
N TYR A 171 5.52 1.67 26.56
CA TYR A 171 5.18 1.66 25.13
C TYR A 171 4.14 2.74 24.80
N ARG A 172 3.16 2.97 25.68
CA ARG A 172 2.18 4.04 25.51
C ARG A 172 2.83 5.42 25.51
N ASP A 173 3.76 5.67 26.42
CA ASP A 173 4.49 6.94 26.48
C ASP A 173 5.34 7.17 25.22
N VAL A 174 6.04 6.14 24.75
CA VAL A 174 6.79 6.19 23.47
C VAL A 174 5.85 6.46 22.29
N ALA A 175 4.65 5.88 22.29
CA ALA A 175 3.67 6.11 21.22
C ALA A 175 3.24 7.58 21.15
N VAL A 176 3.07 8.26 22.28
CA VAL A 176 2.74 9.70 22.31
C VAL A 176 3.84 10.51 21.64
N ASP A 177 5.10 10.30 22.02
CA ASP A 177 6.24 11.02 21.45
C ASP A 177 6.44 10.69 19.96
N ALA A 178 6.27 9.41 19.58
CA ALA A 178 6.39 8.96 18.20
C ALA A 178 5.33 9.60 17.28
N VAL A 179 4.10 9.83 17.77
CA VAL A 179 3.09 10.57 17.01
C VAL A 179 3.58 11.98 16.69
N GLY A 180 4.15 12.68 17.67
CA GLY A 180 4.71 14.01 17.49
C GLY A 180 5.88 14.04 16.48
N LEU A 181 6.78 13.06 16.53
CA LEU A 181 7.91 12.95 15.59
C LEU A 181 7.46 12.69 14.15
N CYS A 182 6.42 11.87 13.97
CA CYS A 182 5.89 11.49 12.66
C CYS A 182 4.98 12.57 12.02
N ALA A 183 4.39 13.46 12.82
CA ALA A 183 3.41 14.44 12.36
C ALA A 183 3.87 15.21 11.10
N GLY A 184 3.10 15.08 10.01
CA GLY A 184 3.37 15.74 8.73
C GLY A 184 4.56 15.19 7.94
N LYS A 185 5.27 14.17 8.45
CA LYS A 185 6.52 13.65 7.86
C LYS A 185 6.44 12.18 7.48
N ALA A 186 5.74 11.37 8.27
CA ALA A 186 5.55 9.94 8.10
C ALA A 186 4.23 9.47 8.72
N GLN A 187 3.68 8.35 8.26
CA GLN A 187 2.57 7.67 8.89
C GLN A 187 3.07 6.74 10.00
N LEU A 188 2.59 6.95 11.23
CA LEU A 188 2.83 6.02 12.34
C LEU A 188 1.73 4.96 12.38
N MET A 189 2.14 3.70 12.52
CA MET A 189 1.28 2.54 12.75
C MET A 189 1.59 1.99 14.15
N LEU A 190 0.58 1.94 15.01
CA LEU A 190 0.69 1.35 16.34
C LEU A 190 0.28 -0.11 16.31
N LYS A 191 0.93 -0.91 17.15
CA LYS A 191 0.60 -2.33 17.36
C LYS A 191 0.28 -2.50 18.83
N GLY A 192 -1.00 -2.48 19.16
CA GLY A 192 -1.46 -2.47 20.56
C GLY A 192 -2.92 -2.87 20.73
N PRO A 193 -3.45 -2.72 21.96
CA PRO A 193 -4.85 -2.99 22.30
C PRO A 193 -5.79 -2.00 21.60
N LEU A 194 -6.90 -2.46 21.03
CA LEU A 194 -7.85 -1.60 20.31
C LEU A 194 -8.52 -0.57 21.22
N GLU A 195 -8.48 -0.79 22.53
CA GLU A 195 -8.95 0.12 23.56
C GLU A 195 -8.22 1.48 23.51
N TRP A 196 -7.00 1.52 22.97
CA TRP A 196 -6.19 2.74 22.84
C TRP A 196 -6.50 3.53 21.56
N LEU A 197 -7.42 3.08 20.71
CA LEU A 197 -7.73 3.74 19.43
C LEU A 197 -8.14 5.21 19.60
N GLY A 198 -8.82 5.53 20.70
CA GLY A 198 -9.27 6.89 21.04
C GLY A 198 -8.13 7.82 21.49
N ASP A 199 -7.07 7.26 22.06
CA ASP A 199 -5.91 8.02 22.55
C ASP A 199 -5.01 8.51 21.41
N PHE A 200 -5.03 7.83 20.27
CA PHE A 200 -4.12 8.07 19.15
C PHE A 200 -4.86 8.30 17.81
N PRO A 201 -5.68 9.36 17.68
CA PRO A 201 -6.52 9.58 16.50
C PRO A 201 -5.73 9.78 15.19
N ALA A 202 -4.48 10.25 15.27
CA ALA A 202 -3.59 10.46 14.13
C ALA A 202 -2.81 9.21 13.69
N ALA A 203 -2.77 8.17 14.54
CA ALA A 203 -2.08 6.92 14.23
C ALA A 203 -2.99 5.95 13.49
N GLY A 204 -2.39 5.18 12.59
CA GLY A 204 -2.98 3.95 12.07
C GLY A 204 -2.76 2.79 13.04
N TRP A 205 -3.45 1.67 12.79
CA TRP A 205 -3.37 0.48 13.62
C TRP A 205 -2.88 -0.72 12.82
N HIS A 206 -2.02 -1.53 13.40
CA HIS A 206 -1.53 -2.78 12.82
C HIS A 206 -1.89 -3.95 13.73
N LEU A 207 -2.81 -4.80 13.29
CA LEU A 207 -3.28 -5.98 14.01
C LEU A 207 -2.24 -7.10 13.95
N THR A 208 -2.08 -7.83 15.06
CA THR A 208 -1.49 -9.17 15.01
C THR A 208 -2.42 -10.13 14.26
N SER A 209 -1.88 -11.27 13.79
CA SER A 209 -2.70 -12.36 13.24
C SER A 209 -3.72 -12.89 14.26
N GLU A 210 -3.35 -12.95 15.55
CA GLU A 210 -4.26 -13.32 16.64
C GLU A 210 -5.42 -12.31 16.80
N GLN A 211 -5.11 -11.01 16.82
CA GLN A 211 -6.15 -9.97 16.88
C GLN A 211 -7.04 -10.02 15.64
N LEU A 212 -6.45 -10.24 14.46
CA LEU A 212 -7.20 -10.37 13.22
C LEU A 212 -8.20 -11.54 13.29
N ARG A 213 -7.74 -12.74 13.69
CA ARG A 213 -8.61 -13.91 13.89
C ARG A 213 -9.72 -13.66 14.90
N LYS A 214 -9.41 -12.94 15.98
CA LYS A 214 -10.38 -12.62 17.03
C LYS A 214 -11.45 -11.61 16.60
N TYR A 215 -11.09 -10.64 15.75
CA TYR A 215 -11.93 -9.47 15.50
C TYR A 215 -12.47 -9.35 14.06
N ALA A 216 -11.95 -10.09 13.08
CA ALA A 216 -12.38 -9.99 11.67
C ALA A 216 -13.90 -10.12 11.49
N SER A 217 -14.55 -11.02 12.24
CA SER A 217 -16.00 -11.20 12.19
C SER A 217 -16.82 -10.02 12.73
N LYS A 218 -16.19 -9.13 13.50
CA LYS A 218 -16.81 -7.90 14.01
C LYS A 218 -16.67 -6.73 13.04
N GLY A 219 -15.88 -6.89 11.97
CA GLY A 219 -15.58 -5.86 11.00
C GLY A 219 -14.65 -4.77 11.53
N ARG A 220 -14.44 -3.75 10.69
CA ARG A 220 -13.49 -2.67 10.93
C ARG A 220 -13.83 -1.89 12.22
N PRO A 221 -12.88 -1.70 13.17
CA PRO A 221 -13.17 -1.14 14.48
C PRO A 221 -13.15 0.41 14.52
N PHE A 222 -12.79 1.08 13.41
CA PHE A 222 -12.73 2.54 13.31
C PHE A 222 -12.92 3.00 11.85
N PRO A 223 -13.16 4.31 11.61
CA PRO A 223 -13.45 4.86 10.28
C PRO A 223 -12.35 4.58 9.21
N GLN A 224 -12.73 4.62 7.93
CA GLN A 224 -11.85 4.23 6.80
C GLN A 224 -10.74 5.24 6.50
N GLU A 225 -10.83 6.46 7.04
CA GLU A 225 -9.86 7.53 6.85
C GLU A 225 -8.55 7.29 7.60
N ARG A 226 -8.59 6.46 8.66
CA ARG A 226 -7.41 6.06 9.45
C ARG A 226 -6.89 4.74 8.92
N TRP A 227 -5.57 4.56 8.79
CA TRP A 227 -5.01 3.31 8.29
C TRP A 227 -5.21 2.12 9.23
N LEU A 228 -5.62 0.98 8.67
CA LEU A 228 -5.67 -0.33 9.32
C LEU A 228 -4.84 -1.32 8.53
N ALA A 229 -3.95 -2.03 9.21
CA ALA A 229 -3.13 -3.09 8.64
C ALA A 229 -3.20 -4.35 9.49
N ALA A 230 -2.75 -5.48 8.94
CA ALA A 230 -2.60 -6.71 9.69
C ALA A 230 -1.35 -7.50 9.30
N SER A 231 -0.84 -8.28 10.26
CA SER A 231 0.15 -9.31 10.03
C SER A 231 -0.52 -10.58 9.50
N CYS A 232 -0.11 -11.05 8.34
CA CYS A 232 -0.59 -12.29 7.72
C CYS A 232 0.57 -13.23 7.39
N HIS A 233 0.28 -14.53 7.43
CA HIS A 233 1.25 -15.60 7.19
C HIS A 233 0.75 -16.63 6.18
N ASN A 234 -0.52 -16.60 5.80
CA ASN A 234 -1.14 -17.57 4.89
C ASN A 234 -2.42 -17.01 4.26
N ALA A 235 -3.03 -17.77 3.34
CA ALA A 235 -4.25 -17.39 2.63
C ALA A 235 -5.46 -17.16 3.56
N GLU A 236 -5.60 -17.94 4.64
CA GLU A 236 -6.70 -17.80 5.59
C GLU A 236 -6.67 -16.43 6.27
N GLU A 237 -5.49 -16.00 6.74
CA GLU A 237 -5.32 -14.70 7.37
C GLU A 237 -5.50 -13.55 6.38
N MET A 238 -5.11 -13.72 5.12
CA MET A 238 -5.38 -12.73 4.07
C MET A 238 -6.89 -12.60 3.81
N ALA A 239 -7.64 -13.71 3.77
CA ALA A 239 -9.09 -13.67 3.67
C ALA A 239 -9.76 -12.98 4.88
N LEU A 240 -9.27 -13.26 6.10
CA LEU A 240 -9.72 -12.55 7.31
C LEU A 240 -9.40 -11.05 7.25
N ALA A 241 -8.26 -10.68 6.66
CA ALA A 241 -7.87 -9.29 6.46
C ALA A 241 -8.81 -8.56 5.49
N GLU A 242 -9.24 -9.22 4.41
CA GLU A 242 -10.27 -8.68 3.52
C GLU A 242 -11.61 -8.52 4.24
N GLN A 243 -12.04 -9.53 5.02
CA GLN A 243 -13.27 -9.46 5.81
C GLN A 243 -13.26 -8.32 6.84
N MET A 244 -12.13 -8.11 7.51
CA MET A 244 -11.92 -7.02 8.46
C MET A 244 -11.92 -5.65 7.76
N GLY A 245 -11.71 -5.63 6.43
CA GLY A 245 -11.58 -4.42 5.64
C GLY A 245 -10.29 -3.69 5.93
N VAL A 246 -9.16 -4.39 6.06
CA VAL A 246 -7.84 -3.75 6.21
C VAL A 246 -7.45 -3.01 4.91
N ASP A 247 -6.56 -2.03 5.06
CA ASP A 247 -6.06 -1.23 3.95
C ASP A 247 -4.79 -1.81 3.33
N PHE A 248 -3.98 -2.53 4.11
CA PHE A 248 -2.81 -3.27 3.63
C PHE A 248 -2.40 -4.36 4.63
N VAL A 249 -1.50 -5.27 4.23
CA VAL A 249 -0.97 -6.32 5.11
C VAL A 249 0.55 -6.40 5.03
N THR A 250 1.16 -7.02 6.03
CA THR A 250 2.51 -7.61 5.90
C THR A 250 2.39 -9.11 5.72
N LEU A 251 3.07 -9.68 4.73
CA LEU A 251 3.15 -11.13 4.49
C LEU A 251 4.55 -11.63 4.86
N SER A 252 4.64 -12.59 5.79
CA SER A 252 5.92 -13.03 6.37
C SER A 252 5.92 -14.44 6.95
N PRO A 253 7.09 -15.04 7.22
CA PRO A 253 8.40 -14.61 6.71
C PRO A 253 8.61 -15.06 5.25
N VAL A 254 9.13 -14.18 4.39
CA VAL A 254 9.46 -14.55 3.00
C VAL A 254 10.76 -15.36 2.91
N GLN A 255 11.76 -14.97 3.70
CA GLN A 255 13.05 -15.65 3.83
C GLN A 255 13.33 -15.93 5.31
N ALA A 256 14.33 -16.78 5.58
CA ALA A 256 14.79 -17.03 6.94
C ALA A 256 15.19 -15.71 7.62
N THR A 257 14.81 -15.55 8.89
CA THR A 257 15.01 -14.29 9.63
C THR A 257 15.52 -14.58 11.03
N GLN A 258 16.45 -13.75 11.51
CA GLN A 258 16.96 -13.83 12.88
C GLN A 258 15.88 -13.51 13.94
N THR A 259 14.82 -12.79 13.58
CA THR A 259 13.73 -12.45 14.51
C THR A 259 12.83 -13.66 14.82
N HIS A 260 12.71 -14.59 13.88
CA HIS A 260 11.92 -15.82 14.03
C HIS A 260 12.67 -16.97 13.33
N PRO A 261 13.75 -17.51 13.94
CA PRO A 261 14.63 -18.47 13.29
C PRO A 261 13.96 -19.83 13.02
N ASP A 262 12.97 -20.19 13.83
CA ASP A 262 12.25 -21.47 13.72
C ASP A 262 11.07 -21.43 12.73
N ALA A 263 10.74 -20.25 12.19
CA ALA A 263 9.64 -20.11 11.25
C ALA A 263 10.05 -20.58 9.85
N LEU A 264 9.27 -21.48 9.26
CA LEU A 264 9.45 -21.90 7.88
C LEU A 264 9.15 -20.73 6.93
N PRO A 265 10.10 -20.32 6.07
CA PRO A 265 9.85 -19.26 5.10
C PRO A 265 8.81 -19.67 4.05
N LEU A 266 7.99 -18.71 3.63
CA LEU A 266 7.06 -18.88 2.50
C LEU A 266 7.80 -19.10 1.18
N GLY A 267 8.90 -18.37 0.97
CA GLY A 267 9.53 -18.25 -0.33
C GLY A 267 8.81 -17.29 -1.27
N TRP A 268 9.52 -16.88 -2.33
CA TRP A 268 9.05 -15.85 -3.27
C TRP A 268 7.86 -16.31 -4.12
N GLU A 269 7.87 -17.56 -4.60
CA GLU A 269 6.81 -18.11 -5.44
C GLU A 269 5.48 -18.23 -4.69
N GLN A 270 5.52 -18.78 -3.47
CA GLN A 270 4.32 -18.90 -2.63
C GLN A 270 3.78 -17.52 -2.24
N ALA A 271 4.66 -16.56 -1.94
CA ALA A 271 4.26 -15.19 -1.63
C ALA A 271 3.54 -14.54 -2.84
N GLN A 272 4.06 -14.72 -4.05
CA GLN A 272 3.42 -14.21 -5.27
C GLN A 272 2.04 -14.84 -5.50
N GLN A 273 1.89 -16.15 -5.32
CA GLN A 273 0.60 -16.83 -5.45
C GLN A 273 -0.45 -16.26 -4.47
N LEU A 274 -0.04 -16.00 -3.22
CA LEU A 274 -0.92 -15.40 -2.21
C LEU A 274 -1.31 -13.97 -2.58
N ILE A 275 -0.37 -13.16 -3.07
CA ILE A 275 -0.62 -11.78 -3.51
C ILE A 275 -1.57 -11.74 -4.70
N GLN A 276 -1.43 -12.64 -5.68
CA GLN A 276 -2.32 -12.68 -6.85
C GLN A 276 -3.80 -12.89 -6.49
N GLY A 277 -4.07 -13.55 -5.36
CA GLY A 277 -5.41 -13.78 -4.85
C GLY A 277 -5.94 -12.68 -3.91
N PHE A 278 -5.23 -11.57 -3.74
CA PHE A 278 -5.54 -10.57 -2.71
C PHE A 278 -5.52 -9.15 -3.27
N ASN A 279 -6.60 -8.41 -3.03
CA ASN A 279 -6.83 -7.14 -3.70
C ASN A 279 -6.23 -5.92 -2.99
N LYS A 280 -5.53 -6.08 -1.86
CA LYS A 280 -4.95 -4.96 -1.10
C LYS A 280 -3.41 -4.95 -1.18
N PRO A 281 -2.77 -3.78 -0.97
CA PRO A 281 -1.32 -3.69 -0.86
C PRO A 281 -0.72 -4.68 0.13
N VAL A 282 0.37 -5.34 -0.28
CA VAL A 282 1.13 -6.29 0.54
C VAL A 282 2.56 -5.83 0.69
N TYR A 283 3.06 -5.69 1.92
CA TYR A 283 4.48 -5.57 2.19
C TYR A 283 5.07 -6.95 2.49
N LEU A 284 6.13 -7.31 1.79
CA LEU A 284 6.89 -8.53 2.10
C LEU A 284 7.79 -8.27 3.31
N LEU A 285 7.80 -9.20 4.25
CA LEU A 285 8.54 -9.08 5.52
C LEU A 285 9.25 -10.41 5.85
N GLY A 286 10.38 -10.32 6.54
CA GLY A 286 11.17 -11.47 7.00
C GLY A 286 12.30 -11.80 6.03
N GLY A 287 13.53 -11.43 6.42
CA GLY A 287 14.74 -11.65 5.62
C GLY A 287 14.81 -10.85 4.32
N VAL A 288 14.08 -9.72 4.24
CA VAL A 288 14.08 -8.80 3.10
C VAL A 288 14.40 -7.37 3.55
N GLY A 289 14.96 -6.57 2.65
CA GLY A 289 15.29 -5.16 2.83
C GLY A 289 15.28 -4.39 1.52
N ALA A 290 15.94 -3.23 1.50
CA ALA A 290 15.98 -2.34 0.33
C ALA A 290 16.47 -3.02 -0.96
N ALA A 291 17.39 -3.98 -0.85
CA ALA A 291 17.94 -4.71 -1.99
C ALA A 291 16.90 -5.61 -2.69
N GLU A 292 15.92 -6.13 -1.96
CA GLU A 292 14.85 -6.98 -2.52
C GLU A 292 13.63 -6.19 -3.01
N ARG A 293 13.66 -4.86 -2.94
CA ARG A 293 12.51 -3.99 -3.24
C ARG A 293 12.00 -4.17 -4.67
N GLU A 294 12.90 -4.17 -5.65
CA GLU A 294 12.52 -4.38 -7.05
C GLU A 294 11.93 -5.77 -7.27
N LYS A 295 12.54 -6.79 -6.66
CA LYS A 295 12.01 -8.15 -6.67
C LYS A 295 10.62 -8.22 -6.07
N ALA A 296 10.36 -7.51 -4.96
CA ALA A 296 9.03 -7.43 -4.34
C ALA A 296 7.98 -6.86 -5.30
N TRP A 297 8.29 -5.79 -6.02
CA TRP A 297 7.37 -5.21 -7.02
C TRP A 297 7.06 -6.19 -8.15
N LEU A 298 8.06 -6.90 -8.67
CA LEU A 298 7.86 -7.91 -9.71
C LEU A 298 7.00 -9.10 -9.24
N HIS A 299 6.92 -9.35 -7.93
CA HIS A 299 6.03 -10.36 -7.33
C HIS A 299 4.68 -9.77 -6.88
N GLY A 300 4.36 -8.52 -7.27
CA GLY A 300 3.07 -7.86 -7.00
C GLY A 300 2.94 -7.20 -5.64
N ALA A 301 4.03 -7.13 -4.86
CA ALA A 301 4.00 -6.48 -3.55
C ALA A 301 4.11 -4.95 -3.69
N GLN A 302 3.53 -4.23 -2.73
CA GLN A 302 3.71 -2.78 -2.54
C GLN A 302 5.19 -2.43 -2.33
N GLY A 303 5.91 -3.31 -1.64
CA GLY A 303 7.31 -3.19 -1.33
C GLY A 303 7.71 -4.10 -0.18
N VAL A 304 8.63 -3.62 0.65
CA VAL A 304 9.28 -4.41 1.70
C VAL A 304 9.11 -3.74 3.07
N ALA A 305 8.91 -4.57 4.09
CA ALA A 305 8.93 -4.15 5.48
C ALA A 305 10.10 -4.83 6.20
N GLY A 306 10.66 -4.14 7.20
CA GLY A 306 11.83 -4.65 7.90
C GLY A 306 12.19 -3.87 9.14
N ILE A 307 12.99 -4.52 10.00
CA ILE A 307 13.54 -3.92 11.21
C ILE A 307 14.94 -3.39 10.92
N ARG A 308 15.96 -4.25 11.02
CA ARG A 308 17.38 -3.89 10.85
C ARG A 308 17.70 -3.33 9.46
N ALA A 309 16.97 -3.76 8.44
CA ALA A 309 17.16 -3.30 7.07
C ALA A 309 16.88 -1.79 6.87
N PHE A 310 16.04 -1.20 7.74
CA PHE A 310 15.63 0.20 7.64
C PHE A 310 15.92 1.01 8.91
N TRP A 311 16.34 0.36 10.00
CA TRP A 311 16.72 1.05 11.21
C TRP A 311 18.10 1.69 11.04
N PRO A 312 18.23 3.01 11.23
CA PRO A 312 19.52 3.68 11.08
C PRO A 312 20.45 3.28 12.23
N GLU A 313 21.76 3.34 11.98
CA GLU A 313 22.75 3.30 13.07
C GLU A 313 22.52 4.53 13.97
N VAL A 314 22.33 4.32 15.28
CA VAL A 314 22.00 5.37 16.26
C VAL A 314 23.12 5.51 17.29
#